data_AF-A0A921K4R0-F1
#
_entry.id   AF-A0A921K4R0-F1
#
_cell.length_a   1.000
_cell.length_b   1.000
_cell.length_c   1.000
_cell.angle_alpha   90.00
_cell.angle_beta   90.00
_cell.angle_gamma   90.00
#
_symmetry.space_group_name_H-M   'P 1'
#
loop_
_entity.id
_entity.type
_entity.pdbx_description
1 polymer ?
#
loop_
_entity_poly.entity_id
_entity_poly.type
_entity_poly.pdbx_seq_one_letter_code
_entity_poly.pdbx_strand_id
1 'polypeptide(L)'
;PVNHTFFTLGEKKTINDLQLQMNADYYIPVDETGLPDRGMEKVDGTAFDFRKKKRVGDALEADDPQIKNRDGMDHPFILDGNMPNAVLTSAKHKLTVTTNAPSLILYTGNGFDHTGKYTADFGPYCGITFEAQVPPAEGDDLGRITLLPGEKFKRTVDWKFE
;
A
#
# COMPACT_ATOMS: atom_id res chain seq x y z
N PRO A 1 -8.10 -6.67 11.18
CA PRO A 1 -8.97 -6.53 9.99
C PRO A 1 -8.54 -5.31 9.18
N VAL A 2 -8.97 -5.25 7.92
CA VAL A 2 -8.68 -4.14 7.03
C VAL A 2 -9.83 -3.91 6.05
N ASN A 3 -9.84 -2.74 5.43
CA ASN A 3 -10.67 -2.48 4.26
C ASN A 3 -9.78 -2.51 3.01
N HIS A 4 -10.17 -3.30 2.02
CA HIS A 4 -9.38 -3.61 0.83
C HIS A 4 -9.87 -2.84 -0.42
N THR A 5 -10.20 -1.55 -0.24
CA THR A 5 -10.64 -0.68 -1.35
C THR A 5 -9.49 -0.34 -2.28
N PHE A 6 -9.70 -0.49 -3.59
CA PHE A 6 -8.82 0.01 -4.63
C PHE A 6 -9.23 1.42 -5.03
N PHE A 7 -8.25 2.32 -5.11
CA PHE A 7 -8.44 3.70 -5.56
C PHE A 7 -7.84 3.90 -6.94
N THR A 8 -8.58 4.57 -7.82
CA THR A 8 -8.12 4.91 -9.18
C THR A 8 -8.16 6.42 -9.47
N LEU A 9 -8.86 7.21 -8.64
CA LEU A 9 -9.08 8.65 -8.81
C LEU A 9 -9.67 9.06 -10.18
N GLY A 10 -10.39 8.14 -10.82
CA GLY A 10 -11.00 8.34 -12.14
C GLY A 10 -10.16 7.82 -13.29
N GLU A 11 -8.93 7.35 -13.04
CA GLU A 11 -8.15 6.59 -14.02
C GLU A 11 -8.85 5.27 -14.33
N LYS A 12 -8.89 4.90 -15.62
CA LYS A 12 -9.68 3.76 -16.10
C LYS A 12 -8.86 2.53 -16.46
N LYS A 13 -7.59 2.71 -16.82
CA LYS A 13 -6.74 1.62 -17.30
C LYS A 13 -5.67 1.26 -16.28
N THR A 14 -4.95 2.27 -15.81
CA THR A 14 -3.83 2.11 -14.88
C THR A 14 -3.70 3.34 -14.00
N ILE A 15 -3.17 3.14 -12.79
CA ILE A 15 -2.81 4.20 -11.85
C ILE A 15 -1.41 4.79 -12.08
N ASN A 16 -0.66 4.33 -13.08
CA ASN A 16 0.77 4.68 -13.22
C ASN A 16 1.01 6.19 -13.18
N ASP A 17 0.09 6.99 -13.73
CA ASP A 17 0.22 8.45 -13.79
C ASP A 17 -0.26 9.19 -12.52
N LEU A 18 -0.82 8.47 -11.55
CA LEU A 18 -1.11 9.03 -10.25
C LEU A 18 0.19 9.37 -9.52
N GLN A 19 0.13 10.42 -8.70
CA GLN A 19 1.23 10.84 -7.87
C GLN A 19 0.94 10.46 -6.41
N LEU A 20 1.87 9.77 -5.78
CA LEU A 20 1.79 9.35 -4.40
C LEU A 20 2.84 10.10 -3.57
N GLN A 21 2.42 10.55 -2.39
CA GLN A 21 3.29 10.97 -1.30
C GLN A 21 2.85 10.25 -0.03
N MET A 22 3.80 9.79 0.79
CA MET A 22 3.52 9.04 2.00
C MET A 22 4.53 9.34 3.10
N ASN A 23 4.03 9.48 4.33
CA ASN A 23 4.84 9.70 5.52
C ASN A 23 5.26 8.35 6.13
N ALA A 24 6.23 7.71 5.48
CA ALA A 24 6.82 6.44 5.89
C ALA A 24 8.31 6.41 5.50
N ASP A 25 9.19 6.20 6.47
CA ASP A 25 10.64 6.08 6.25
C ASP A 25 11.09 4.63 6.00
N TYR A 26 10.21 3.67 6.29
CA TYR A 26 10.50 2.24 6.22
C TYR A 26 9.38 1.48 5.52
N TYR A 27 9.77 0.41 4.84
CA TYR A 27 8.87 -0.63 4.35
C TYR A 27 9.33 -2.00 4.85
N ILE A 28 8.50 -3.02 4.67
CA ILE A 28 8.85 -4.40 4.98
C ILE A 28 9.01 -5.15 3.65
N PRO A 29 10.23 -5.58 3.30
CA PRO A 29 10.43 -6.48 2.17
C PRO A 29 9.76 -7.84 2.40
N VAL A 30 9.45 -8.51 1.31
CA VAL A 30 8.85 -9.84 1.31
C VAL A 30 9.65 -10.83 0.47
N ASP A 31 9.46 -12.11 0.77
CA ASP A 31 9.98 -13.24 0.01
C ASP A 31 9.14 -13.56 -1.24
N GLU A 32 9.49 -14.63 -1.95
CA GLU A 32 8.78 -15.10 -3.16
C GLU A 32 7.31 -15.48 -2.89
N THR A 33 6.98 -15.84 -1.64
CA THR A 33 5.62 -16.17 -1.22
C THR A 33 4.80 -14.94 -0.85
N GLY A 34 5.44 -13.77 -0.71
CA GLY A 34 4.81 -12.52 -0.29
C GLY A 34 4.78 -12.32 1.23
N LEU A 35 5.56 -13.11 1.99
CA LEU A 35 5.66 -12.95 3.44
C LEU A 35 6.88 -12.10 3.82
N PRO A 36 6.77 -11.26 4.88
CA PRO A 36 7.93 -10.61 5.49
C PRO A 36 9.01 -11.61 5.90
N ASP A 37 10.28 -11.33 5.56
CA ASP A 37 11.39 -12.26 5.76
C ASP A 37 12.63 -11.68 6.45
N ARG A 38 12.72 -10.35 6.60
CA ARG A 38 13.91 -9.69 7.17
C ARG A 38 13.65 -8.36 7.88
N GLY A 39 12.42 -8.14 8.35
CA GLY A 39 12.04 -6.94 9.09
C GLY A 39 11.94 -5.67 8.23
N MET A 40 12.25 -4.51 8.82
CA MET A 40 12.07 -3.20 8.18
C MET A 40 13.33 -2.74 7.44
N GLU A 41 13.17 -2.27 6.20
CA GLU A 41 14.22 -1.61 5.42
C GLU A 41 13.86 -0.14 5.15
N LYS A 42 14.88 0.71 5.02
CA LYS A 42 14.67 2.12 4.68
C LYS A 42 14.16 2.23 3.24
N VAL A 43 13.25 3.18 3.01
CA VAL A 43 12.81 3.49 1.64
C VAL A 43 13.84 4.31 0.86
N ASP A 44 14.79 4.94 1.55
CA ASP A 44 15.81 5.80 0.95
C ASP A 44 16.63 5.06 -0.11
N GLY A 45 16.62 5.57 -1.34
CA GLY A 45 17.34 4.97 -2.46
C GLY A 45 16.66 3.77 -3.13
N THR A 46 15.42 3.42 -2.75
CA THR A 46 14.66 2.31 -3.34
C THR A 46 13.49 2.79 -4.21
N ALA A 47 12.81 1.88 -4.90
CA ALA A 47 11.57 2.21 -5.62
C ALA A 47 10.47 2.74 -4.70
N PHE A 48 10.54 2.43 -3.40
CA PHE A 48 9.52 2.68 -2.39
C PHE A 48 9.64 4.06 -1.72
N ASP A 49 10.59 4.92 -2.11
CA ASP A 49 10.68 6.29 -1.56
C ASP A 49 9.55 7.21 -2.08
N PHE A 50 8.48 7.28 -1.30
CA PHE A 50 7.35 8.20 -1.50
C PHE A 50 7.32 9.35 -0.49
N ARG A 51 8.39 9.59 0.27
CA ARG A 51 8.43 10.70 1.26
C ARG A 51 8.23 12.05 0.58
N LYS A 52 8.72 12.15 -0.66
CA LYS A 52 8.37 13.22 -1.59
C LYS A 52 7.39 12.68 -2.63
N LYS A 53 6.56 13.58 -3.15
CA LYS A 53 5.61 13.24 -4.20
C LYS A 53 6.34 12.63 -5.41
N LYS A 54 5.95 11.41 -5.78
CA LYS A 54 6.53 10.61 -6.87
C LYS A 54 5.40 9.98 -7.69
N ARG A 55 5.60 9.81 -8.99
CA ARG A 55 4.64 9.10 -9.86
C ARG A 55 4.66 7.61 -9.52
N VAL A 56 3.48 7.00 -9.41
CA VAL A 56 3.36 5.57 -9.04
C VAL A 56 4.05 4.67 -10.06
N GLY A 57 3.90 4.97 -11.35
CA GLY A 57 4.57 4.25 -12.43
C GLY A 57 6.10 4.23 -12.30
N ASP A 58 6.72 5.31 -11.80
CA ASP A 58 8.17 5.37 -11.63
C ASP A 58 8.68 4.37 -10.56
N ALA A 59 7.82 3.94 -9.63
CA ALA A 59 8.13 2.85 -8.71
C ALA A 59 7.87 1.49 -9.37
N LEU A 60 6.77 1.33 -10.09
CA LEU A 60 6.40 0.08 -10.75
C LEU A 60 7.33 -0.31 -11.90
N GLU A 61 7.92 0.68 -12.57
CA GLU A 61 8.84 0.53 -13.71
C GLU A 61 10.32 0.46 -13.25
N ALA A 62 10.59 0.57 -11.95
CA ALA A 62 11.94 0.59 -11.42
C ALA A 62 12.62 -0.78 -11.51
N ASP A 63 13.95 -0.77 -11.71
CA ASP A 63 14.80 -1.95 -11.57
C ASP A 63 15.07 -2.26 -10.09
N ASP A 64 14.01 -2.55 -9.34
CA ASP A 64 14.05 -2.86 -7.91
C ASP A 64 13.69 -4.34 -7.68
N PRO A 65 14.52 -5.12 -6.96
CA PRO A 65 14.28 -6.55 -6.75
C PRO A 65 12.92 -6.86 -6.12
N GLN A 66 12.42 -6.01 -5.22
CA GLN A 66 11.15 -6.24 -4.53
C GLN A 66 9.94 -5.93 -5.43
N ILE A 67 10.06 -4.92 -6.32
CA ILE A 67 9.05 -4.66 -7.35
C ILE A 67 8.97 -5.83 -8.34
N LYS A 68 10.11 -6.35 -8.79
CA LYS A 68 10.16 -7.53 -9.68
C LYS A 68 9.61 -8.78 -9.02
N ASN A 69 9.93 -9.00 -7.74
CA ASN A 69 9.47 -10.18 -6.99
C ASN A 69 7.94 -10.24 -6.89
N ARG A 70 7.26 -9.08 -6.84
CA ARG A 70 5.81 -9.00 -6.64
C ARG A 70 5.03 -8.54 -7.86
N ASP A 71 5.71 -8.36 -9.00
CA ASP A 71 5.16 -7.74 -10.22
C ASP A 71 4.44 -6.42 -9.91
N GLY A 72 5.04 -5.58 -9.07
CA GLY A 72 4.46 -4.32 -8.60
C GLY A 72 4.64 -4.09 -7.10
N MET A 73 3.82 -3.23 -6.52
CA MET A 73 3.81 -3.04 -5.07
C MET A 73 2.82 -4.01 -4.42
N ASP A 74 3.28 -4.68 -3.38
CA ASP A 74 2.52 -5.57 -2.50
C ASP A 74 3.20 -5.61 -1.12
N HIS A 75 3.43 -4.42 -0.54
CA HIS A 75 4.34 -4.26 0.59
C HIS A 75 3.73 -3.43 1.73
N PRO A 76 4.03 -3.78 2.99
CA PRO A 76 3.74 -2.92 4.14
C PRO A 76 4.71 -1.74 4.22
N PHE A 77 4.17 -0.55 4.45
CA PHE A 77 4.91 0.67 4.76
C PHE A 77 4.64 1.10 6.20
N ILE A 78 5.70 1.39 6.94
CA ILE A 78 5.64 1.71 8.37
C ILE A 78 5.57 3.22 8.54
N LEU A 79 4.44 3.68 9.09
CA LEU A 79 4.13 5.10 9.21
C LEU A 79 4.98 5.75 10.30
N ASP A 80 5.49 6.95 10.02
CA ASP A 80 6.38 7.71 10.93
C ASP A 80 5.62 8.51 12.01
N GLY A 81 4.29 8.54 11.94
CA GLY A 81 3.40 9.28 12.84
C GLY A 81 2.97 10.67 12.34
N ASN A 82 3.56 11.17 11.25
CA ASN A 82 3.18 12.43 10.62
C ASN A 82 1.89 12.29 9.81
N MET A 83 1.07 13.35 9.81
CA MET A 83 -0.22 13.39 9.12
C MET A 83 -0.20 14.40 7.97
N PRO A 84 -0.91 14.14 6.85
CA PRO A 84 -1.65 12.91 6.56
C PRO A 84 -0.72 11.72 6.32
N ASN A 85 -1.22 10.48 6.49
CA ASN A 85 -0.37 9.30 6.33
C ASN A 85 0.03 9.09 4.86
N ALA A 86 -0.92 9.27 3.93
CA ALA A 86 -0.66 9.25 2.49
C ALA A 86 -1.54 10.24 1.72
N VAL A 87 -1.05 10.69 0.57
CA VAL A 87 -1.76 11.54 -0.38
C VAL A 87 -1.58 10.97 -1.78
N LEU A 88 -2.69 10.58 -2.41
CA LEU A 88 -2.73 10.16 -3.81
C LEU A 88 -3.39 11.27 -4.64
N THR A 89 -2.80 11.65 -5.76
CA THR A 89 -3.26 12.79 -6.57
C THR A 89 -3.30 12.41 -8.05
N SER A 90 -4.40 12.73 -8.73
CA SER A 90 -4.50 12.77 -10.20
C SER A 90 -4.48 14.22 -10.68
N ALA A 91 -4.64 14.44 -11.99
CA ALA A 91 -4.77 15.80 -12.53
C ALA A 91 -6.00 16.56 -12.01
N LYS A 92 -7.03 15.85 -11.50
CA LYS A 92 -8.32 16.44 -11.13
C LYS A 92 -8.74 16.20 -9.69
N HIS A 93 -8.27 15.11 -9.07
CA HIS A 93 -8.73 14.68 -7.78
C HIS A 93 -7.56 14.40 -6.85
N LYS A 94 -7.79 14.59 -5.56
CA LYS A 94 -6.85 14.25 -4.50
C LYS A 94 -7.56 13.39 -3.46
N LEU A 95 -6.91 12.32 -3.07
CA LEU A 95 -7.28 11.48 -1.94
C LEU A 95 -6.25 11.67 -0.83
N THR A 96 -6.72 12.08 0.35
CA THR A 96 -5.91 12.13 1.57
C THR A 96 -6.32 10.98 2.48
N VAL A 97 -5.36 10.17 2.90
CA VAL A 97 -5.56 9.01 3.78
C VAL A 97 -5.03 9.32 5.16
N THR A 98 -5.88 9.15 6.17
CA THR A 98 -5.51 9.25 7.58
C THR A 98 -6.00 8.04 8.35
N THR A 99 -5.19 7.50 9.26
CA THR A 99 -5.54 6.31 10.02
C THR A 99 -4.86 6.28 11.39
N ASN A 100 -5.43 5.49 12.32
CA ASN A 100 -4.77 5.10 13.56
C ASN A 100 -3.96 3.79 13.44
N ALA A 101 -3.78 3.26 12.22
CA ALA A 101 -2.94 2.09 11.97
C ALA A 101 -1.45 2.44 12.01
N PRO A 102 -0.58 1.48 12.39
CA PRO A 102 0.87 1.69 12.34
C PRO A 102 1.46 1.53 10.93
N SER A 103 0.72 0.95 9.99
CA SER A 103 1.19 0.73 8.61
C SER A 103 0.06 0.84 7.59
N LEU A 104 0.46 1.09 6.35
CA LEU A 104 -0.37 0.91 5.16
C LEU A 104 0.27 -0.19 4.31
N ILE A 105 -0.49 -1.19 3.92
CA ILE A 105 -0.08 -2.11 2.85
C ILE A 105 -0.57 -1.49 1.54
N LEU A 106 0.35 -1.36 0.58
CA LEU A 106 0.02 -0.90 -0.76
C LEU A 106 0.09 -2.10 -1.70
N TYR A 107 -1.06 -2.48 -2.23
CA TYR A 107 -1.17 -3.43 -3.33
C TYR A 107 -1.68 -2.72 -4.58
N THR A 108 -0.97 -2.90 -5.70
CA THR A 108 -1.28 -2.23 -6.96
C THR A 108 -2.10 -3.07 -7.94
N GLY A 109 -2.78 -4.12 -7.50
CA GLY A 109 -3.63 -4.91 -8.40
C GLY A 109 -2.82 -5.68 -9.44
N ASN A 110 -1.67 -6.21 -9.04
CA ASN A 110 -0.64 -6.79 -9.91
C ASN A 110 -1.17 -7.99 -10.70
N GLY A 111 -2.01 -8.81 -10.07
CA GLY A 111 -2.57 -10.04 -10.65
C GLY A 111 -3.86 -9.87 -11.45
N PHE A 112 -4.37 -8.65 -11.66
CA PHE A 112 -5.54 -8.45 -12.53
C PHE A 112 -5.13 -8.65 -13.99
N ASP A 113 -5.87 -9.46 -14.74
CA ASP A 113 -5.48 -9.92 -16.07
C ASP A 113 -6.61 -9.83 -17.12
N HIS A 114 -7.62 -8.98 -16.86
CA HIS A 114 -8.83 -8.87 -17.67
C HIS A 114 -9.68 -10.14 -17.76
N THR A 115 -9.55 -11.05 -16.81
CA THR A 115 -10.40 -12.24 -16.72
C THR A 115 -11.38 -12.16 -15.56
N GLY A 116 -12.37 -13.04 -15.56
CA GLY A 116 -13.37 -13.15 -14.49
C GLY A 116 -14.64 -12.31 -14.73
N LYS A 117 -15.74 -12.75 -14.10
CA LYS A 117 -17.08 -12.17 -14.31
C LYS A 117 -17.19 -10.69 -13.89
N TYR A 118 -16.44 -10.29 -12.86
CA TYR A 118 -16.52 -8.95 -12.26
C TYR A 118 -15.23 -8.14 -12.42
N THR A 119 -14.20 -8.74 -13.03
CA THR A 119 -12.84 -8.21 -13.10
C THR A 119 -12.32 -8.14 -14.53
N ALA A 120 -13.17 -8.42 -15.53
CA ALA A 120 -12.81 -8.38 -16.95
C ALA A 120 -12.29 -7.00 -17.41
N ASP A 121 -12.75 -5.91 -16.79
CA ASP A 121 -12.28 -4.55 -17.11
C ASP A 121 -11.02 -4.15 -16.33
N PHE A 122 -10.53 -4.99 -15.43
CA PHE A 122 -9.36 -4.71 -14.59
C PHE A 122 -8.13 -5.42 -15.16
N GLY A 123 -7.14 -4.63 -15.57
CA GLY A 123 -5.82 -5.09 -15.94
C GLY A 123 -4.80 -4.84 -14.83
N PRO A 124 -3.52 -5.20 -15.05
CA PRO A 124 -2.48 -4.93 -14.07
C PRO A 124 -2.40 -3.45 -13.76
N TYR A 125 -2.19 -3.10 -12.50
CA TYR A 125 -2.06 -1.71 -12.06
C TYR A 125 -3.34 -0.88 -12.20
N CYS A 126 -4.53 -1.51 -12.23
CA CYS A 126 -5.79 -0.78 -12.39
C CYS A 126 -6.20 0.05 -11.16
N GLY A 127 -5.60 -0.17 -10.00
CA GLY A 127 -5.93 0.50 -8.75
C GLY A 127 -4.85 0.29 -7.68
N ILE A 128 -4.87 1.10 -6.63
CA ILE A 128 -3.99 0.95 -5.46
C ILE A 128 -4.78 0.85 -4.17
N THR A 129 -4.37 -0.04 -3.27
CA THR A 129 -4.92 -0.14 -1.91
C THR A 129 -4.15 0.72 -0.91
N PHE A 130 -4.82 1.11 0.18
CA PHE A 130 -4.20 1.70 1.37
C PHE A 130 -4.70 0.92 2.59
N GLU A 131 -4.23 -0.30 2.71
CA GLU A 131 -4.68 -1.26 3.71
C GLU A 131 -4.13 -0.91 5.09
N ALA A 132 -4.93 -0.17 5.86
CA ALA A 132 -4.57 0.31 7.18
C ALA A 132 -4.72 -0.74 8.28
N GLN A 133 -3.62 -1.40 8.63
CA GLN A 133 -3.59 -2.48 9.62
C GLN A 133 -2.25 -2.54 10.37
N VAL A 134 -2.12 -3.49 11.28
CA VAL A 134 -0.81 -3.92 11.78
C VAL A 134 -0.12 -4.66 10.62
N PRO A 135 1.19 -4.45 10.38
CA PRO A 135 1.86 -5.14 9.28
C PRO A 135 1.79 -6.66 9.49
N PRO A 136 1.74 -7.47 8.42
CA PRO A 136 1.94 -8.90 8.50
C PRO A 136 3.22 -9.22 9.29
N ALA A 137 3.19 -10.29 10.07
CA ALA A 137 4.33 -10.70 10.89
C ALA A 137 5.28 -11.58 10.08
N GLU A 138 6.55 -11.56 10.47
CA GLU A 138 7.49 -12.63 10.18
C GLU A 138 7.26 -13.74 11.22
N GLY A 139 6.91 -14.95 10.78
CA GLY A 139 6.72 -16.10 11.68
C GLY A 139 5.43 -16.08 12.50
N ASP A 140 5.49 -16.67 13.70
CA ASP A 140 4.33 -17.00 14.55
C ASP A 140 4.12 -16.07 15.75
N ASP A 141 5.00 -15.09 15.99
CA ASP A 141 4.76 -14.05 17.00
C ASP A 141 3.69 -13.05 16.52
N LEU A 142 2.46 -13.32 16.96
CA LEU A 142 1.28 -12.51 16.67
C LEU A 142 0.85 -11.65 17.87
N GLY A 143 1.76 -11.35 18.80
CA GLY A 143 1.46 -10.58 20.00
C GLY A 143 0.82 -9.21 19.69
N ARG A 144 1.26 -8.54 18.62
CA ARG A 144 0.75 -7.22 18.18
C ARG A 144 -0.71 -7.22 17.72
N ILE A 145 -1.26 -8.38 17.40
CA ILE A 145 -2.65 -8.54 16.93
C ILE A 145 -3.50 -9.41 17.88
N THR A 146 -2.93 -9.83 19.01
CA THR A 146 -3.65 -10.58 20.03
C THR A 146 -4.66 -9.67 20.73
N LEU A 147 -5.88 -10.17 20.93
CA LEU A 147 -6.92 -9.49 21.70
C LEU A 147 -7.34 -10.40 22.85
N LEU A 148 -7.34 -9.88 24.07
CA LEU A 148 -7.78 -10.63 25.25
C LEU A 148 -9.32 -10.68 25.34
N PRO A 149 -9.88 -11.68 26.05
CA PRO A 149 -11.32 -11.71 26.32
C PRO A 149 -11.80 -10.41 26.98
N GLY A 150 -12.77 -9.74 26.35
CA GLY A 150 -13.32 -8.46 26.83
C GLY A 150 -12.57 -7.20 26.37
N GLU A 151 -11.42 -7.35 25.71
CA GLU A 151 -10.70 -6.22 25.11
C GLU A 151 -11.45 -5.67 23.89
N LYS A 152 -11.51 -4.33 23.78
CA LYS A 152 -12.19 -3.66 22.66
C LYS A 152 -11.17 -3.23 21.61
N PHE A 153 -11.25 -3.85 20.44
CA PHE A 153 -10.49 -3.42 19.27
C PHE A 153 -11.11 -2.17 18.62
N LYS A 154 -10.26 -1.23 18.16
CA LYS A 154 -10.69 -0.03 17.40
C LYS A 154 -9.70 0.32 16.29
N ARG A 155 -10.18 0.35 15.04
CA ARG A 155 -9.46 0.86 13.86
C ARG A 155 -10.27 1.99 13.21
N THR A 156 -9.61 3.08 12.84
CA THR A 156 -10.21 4.19 12.08
C THR A 156 -9.37 4.48 10.85
N VAL A 157 -10.06 4.74 9.74
CA VAL A 157 -9.47 5.17 8.47
C VAL A 157 -10.41 6.23 7.90
N ASP A 158 -9.86 7.39 7.54
CA ASP A 158 -10.58 8.44 6.85
C ASP A 158 -9.97 8.63 5.45
N TRP A 159 -10.85 8.66 4.45
CA TRP A 159 -10.50 8.95 3.06
C TRP A 159 -11.18 10.25 2.66
N LYS A 160 -10.40 11.33 2.59
CA LYS A 160 -10.90 12.64 2.18
C LYS A 160 -10.63 12.85 0.69
N PHE A 161 -11.70 13.05 -0.07
CA PHE A 161 -11.65 13.40 -1.49
C PHE A 161 -11.78 14.91 -1.66
N GLU A 162 -10.90 15.49 -2.48
CA GLU A 162 -10.84 16.90 -2.86
C GLU A 162 -10.62 17.07 -4.36
#